data_AF-W7CUL9-F1
#
_entry.id   AF-W7CUL9-F1
#
_cell.length_a   1.000
_cell.length_b   1.000
_cell.length_c   1.000
_cell.angle_alpha   90.00
_cell.angle_beta   90.00
_cell.angle_gamma   90.00
#
_symmetry.space_group_name_H-M   'P 1'
#
loop_
_entity.id
_entity.type
_entity.pdbx_description
1 polymer ?
#
loop_
_entity_poly.entity_id
_entity_poly.type
_entity_poly.pdbx_seq_one_letter_code
_entity_poly.pdbx_strand_id
1 'polypeptide(L)' 'MKVIFLKDVKGKGKKGEVKDVADGYAQNFLIKNGYATPATNSNISALEGQKEKNQLKKQHKNWQMPKL' A
#
# COMPACT_ATOMS: atom_id res chain seq x y z
N MET A 1 12.33 -8.81 -6.90
CA MET A 1 10.95 -9.19 -6.47
C MET A 1 10.11 -7.94 -6.25
N LYS A 2 8.95 -7.87 -6.93
CA LYS A 2 8.00 -6.78 -6.69
C LYS A 2 7.22 -6.99 -5.40
N VAL A 3 7.15 -5.95 -4.58
CA VAL A 3 6.43 -5.94 -3.30
C VAL A 3 5.57 -4.69 -3.17
N ILE A 4 4.50 -4.80 -2.37
CA ILE A 4 3.62 -3.72 -1.96
C ILE A 4 3.95 -3.40 -0.50
N PHE A 5 4.39 -2.18 -0.22
CA PHE A 5 4.68 -1.74 1.15
C PHE A 5 3.38 -1.61 1.96
N LEU A 6 3.31 -2.28 3.10
CA LEU A 6 2.18 -2.19 4.05
C LEU A 6 2.40 -1.07 5.08
N LYS A 7 3.64 -0.62 5.25
CA LYS A 7 4.07 0.45 6.16
C LYS A 7 5.10 1.33 5.47
N ASP A 8 5.29 2.54 5.99
CA ASP A 8 6.39 3.40 5.57
C ASP A 8 7.72 2.81 6.06
N VAL A 9 8.68 2.65 5.14
CA VAL A 9 10.03 2.17 5.44
C VAL A 9 11.01 3.25 4.98
N LYS A 10 11.69 3.87 5.95
CA LYS A 10 12.57 5.02 5.74
C LYS A 10 13.60 4.75 4.64
N GLY A 11 13.60 5.61 3.61
CA GLY A 11 14.54 5.51 2.47
C GLY A 11 14.30 4.34 1.53
N LYS A 12 13.20 3.59 1.69
CA LYS A 12 12.91 2.40 0.87
C LYS A 12 11.58 2.52 0.13
N GLY A 13 10.50 2.88 0.82
CA GLY A 13 9.18 3.09 0.23
C GLY A 13 8.13 3.54 1.23
N LYS A 14 7.00 4.05 0.73
CA LYS A 14 5.83 4.46 1.52
C LYS A 14 4.74 3.39 1.52
N LYS A 15 3.85 3.42 2.51
CA LYS A 15 2.67 2.57 2.58
C LYS A 15 1.83 2.68 1.31
N GLY A 16 1.54 1.55 0.68
CA GLY A 16 0.78 1.42 -0.55
C GLY A 16 1.59 1.65 -1.83
N GLU A 17 2.90 1.87 -1.71
CA GLU A 17 3.83 1.93 -2.85
C GLU A 17 4.19 0.51 -3.30
N VAL A 18 4.27 0.33 -4.62
CA VAL A 18 4.76 -0.91 -5.23
C VAL A 18 6.16 -0.68 -5.74
N LYS A 19 7.11 -1.53 -5.36
CA LYS A 19 8.52 -1.38 -5.75
C LYS A 19 9.18 -2.72 -6.02
N ASP A 20 10.13 -2.72 -6.95
CA ASP A 20 11.01 -3.86 -7.15
C ASP A 20 12.23 -3.74 -6.23
N VAL A 21 12.50 -4.82 -5.50
CA VAL A 21 13.58 -4.89 -4.51
C VAL A 21 14.30 -6.22 -4.63
N ALA A 22 15.50 -6.33 -4.07
CA ALA A 22 16.22 -7.59 -3.99
C ALA A 22 15.40 -8.67 -3.24
N ASP A 23 15.39 -9.89 -3.76
CA ASP A 23 14.55 -10.98 -3.26
C ASP A 23 14.86 -11.30 -1.79
N GLY A 24 16.14 -11.32 -1.41
CA GLY A 24 16.56 -11.51 -0.02
C GLY A 24 16.07 -10.40 0.91
N TYR A 25 16.02 -9.14 0.45
CA TYR A 25 15.48 -8.03 1.23
C TYR A 25 13.95 -8.13 1.36
N ALA A 26 13.26 -8.54 0.29
CA ALA A 26 11.83 -8.81 0.34
C ALA A 26 11.49 -9.92 1.34
N GLN A 27 12.09 -11.10 1.21
CA GLN A 27 11.74 -12.27 2.01
C GLN A 27 12.24 -12.17 3.45
N ASN A 28 13.53 -11.88 3.65
CA ASN A 28 14.16 -11.99 4.97
C ASN A 28 13.88 -10.79 5.88
N PHE A 29 13.48 -9.65 5.30
CA PHE A 29 13.24 -8.42 6.06
C PHE A 29 11.83 -7.90 5.87
N LEU A 30 11.40 -7.55 4.64
CA LEU A 30 10.13 -6.85 4.47
C LEU A 30 8.92 -7.74 4.78
N ILE A 31 8.84 -8.92 4.18
CA ILE A 31 7.72 -9.84 4.33
C ILE A 31 7.75 -10.47 5.73
N LYS A 32 8.92 -10.94 6.18
CA LYS A 32 9.10 -11.52 7.51
C LYS A 32 8.65 -10.58 8.64
N ASN A 33 8.90 -9.27 8.51
CA ASN A 33 8.48 -8.27 9.52
C ASN A 33 7.10 -7.64 9.23
N GLY A 34 6.38 -8.09 8.20
CA GLY A 34 5.07 -7.55 7.84
C GLY A 34 5.10 -6.09 7.36
N TYR A 35 6.22 -5.67 6.78
CA TYR A 35 6.40 -4.33 6.19
C TYR A 35 5.99 -4.28 4.73
N ALA A 36 5.99 -5.42 4.03
CA ALA A 36 5.50 -5.53 2.66
C ALA A 36 4.85 -6.90 2.41
N THR A 37 4.11 -6.98 1.32
CA THR A 37 3.55 -8.23 0.77
C THR A 37 3.99 -8.39 -0.69
N PRO A 38 4.10 -9.61 -1.26
CA PRO A 38 4.38 -9.78 -2.67
C PRO A 38 3.36 -9.04 -3.54
N ALA A 39 3.81 -8.39 -4.61
CA ALA A 39 2.94 -7.70 -5.56
C ALA A 39 2.34 -8.68 -6.58
N THR A 40 1.55 -9.64 -6.09
CA THR A 40 0.74 -10.53 -6.94
C THR A 40 -0.46 -9.76 -7.50
N ASN A 41 -1.03 -10.24 -8.62
CA ASN A 41 -2.23 -9.63 -9.21
C ASN A 41 -3.37 -9.47 -8.19
N SER A 42 -3.60 -10.50 -7.37
CA SER A 42 -4.60 -10.45 -6.29
C SER A 42 -4.33 -9.34 -5.27
N ASN A 43 -3.07 -9.21 -4.81
CA ASN A 43 -2.69 -8.18 -3.84
C ASN A 43 -2.74 -6.77 -4.43
N ILE A 44 -2.42 -6.62 -5.73
CA ILE A 44 -2.53 -5.35 -6.45
C ILE A 44 -4.01 -4.95 -6.59
N SER A 45 -4.88 -5.85 -7.04
CA SER A 45 -6.31 -5.56 -7.15
C SER A 45 -6.95 -5.24 -5.79
N ALA A 46 -6.53 -5.94 -4.73
CA ALA A 46 -6.97 -5.62 -3.37
C ALA A 46 -6.51 -4.22 -2.91
N LEU A 47 -5.28 -3.82 -3.25
CA LEU A 47 -4.76 -2.48 -2.97
C LEU A 47 -5.58 -1.40 -3.70
N GLU A 48 -5.89 -1.62 -4.98
CA GLU A 48 -6.69 -0.71 -5.80
C GLU A 48 -8.11 -0.55 -5.24
N GLY A 49 -8.78 -1.66 -4.92
CA GLY A 49 -10.11 -1.64 -4.31
C GLY A 49 -10.12 -0.94 -2.93
N GLN A 50 -9.04 -1.06 -2.14
CA GLN A 50 -8.89 -0.27 -0.91
C GLN A 50 -8.70 1.22 -1.19
N LYS A 51 -7.89 1.59 -2.19
CA LYS A 51 -7.67 2.99 -2.57
C LYS A 51 -8.98 3.64 -3.00
N GLU A 52 -9.77 2.97 -3.83
CA GLU A 52 -11.06 3.45 -4.30
C GLU A 52 -12.04 3.64 -3.14
N LYS A 53 -12.20 2.64 -2.26
CA LYS A 53 -13.03 2.76 -1.05
C LYS A 53 -12.62 3.93 -0.17
N ASN A 54 -11.31 4.16 -0.02
CA ASN A 54 -10.79 5.28 0.77
C ASN A 54 -11.04 6.63 0.08
N GLN A 55 -10.96 6.70 -1.24
CA GLN A 55 -11.29 7.90 -2.01
C GLN A 55 -12.78 8.23 -1.91
N LEU A 56 -13.66 7.24 -2.10
CA LEU A 56 -15.11 7.40 -1.94
C LEU A 56 -15.47 7.89 -0.54
N LYS A 57 -14.87 7.30 0.51
CA LYS A 57 -15.06 7.77 1.89
C LYS A 57 -14.60 9.21 2.11
N LYS A 58 -13.47 9.61 1.52
CA LYS A 58 -12.97 10.99 1.58
C LYS A 58 -13.91 11.96 0.87
N GLN A 59 -14.38 11.61 -0.34
CA GLN A 59 -15.33 12.40 -1.10
C GLN A 59 -16.65 12.56 -0.34
N HIS A 60 -17.20 11.47 0.19
CA HIS A 60 -18.43 11.48 0.98
C HIS A 60 -18.28 12.31 2.28
N LYS A 61 -17.13 12.23 2.96
CA LYS A 61 -16.83 13.08 4.13
C LYS A 61 -16.72 14.56 3.75
N ASN A 62 -16.11 14.87 2.62
CA ASN A 62 -15.97 16.23 2.12
C ASN A 62 -17.30 16.84 1.68
N TRP A 63 -18.20 16.04 1.10
CA TRP A 63 -19.55 16.46 0.74
C TRP A 63 -20.42 16.76 1.96
N GLN A 64 -20.29 15.95 3.01
CA GLN A 64 -21.04 16.13 4.27
C GLN A 64 -20.52 17.28 5.14
N MET A 65 -19.30 17.78 4.90
CA MET A 65 -18.84 19.00 5.56
C MET A 65 -19.21 20.21 4.69
N PRO A 66 -20.24 21.00 5.05
CA PRO A 66 -20.42 22.30 4.42
C PRO A 66 -19.16 23.13 4.65
N LYS A 67 -18.62 23.71 3.58
CA LYS A 67 -17.54 24.70 3.70
C LYS A 67 -18.10 25.89 4.48
N LEU A 68 -17.49 26.19 5.62
CA LEU A 68 -17.64 27.48 6.32
C LEU A 68 -17.19 28.62 5.41
#